data_AF-A0A2E0UKW1-F1
#
_entry.id   AF-A0A2E0UKW1-F1
#
_cell.length_a   1.000
_cell.length_b   1.000
_cell.length_c   1.000
_cell.angle_alpha   90.00
_cell.angle_beta   90.00
_cell.angle_gamma   90.00
#
_symmetry.space_group_name_H-M   'P 1'
#
loop_
_entity.id
_entity.type
_entity.pdbx_description
1 polymer ?
#
loop_
_entity_poly.entity_id
_entity_poly.type
_entity_poly.pdbx_seq_one_letter_code
_entity_poly.pdbx_strand_id
1 'polypeptide(L)'
;MKSLPKKIFRFAIYPVIGIGLVRVSWIAFESEQNRNYAADVFSSMPVEDVLESRKWLPSLNLGCTYAVVSLKEASPTPEPNGWTEWNTTPIRFENQEETRSLGECRNLVCECESEWKPETYQRITRALSEPGSFYYFHSGSTPPHDRIHQDIIHIYSPTERVAAQVRYGD
;
A
#
# COMPACT_ATOMS: atom_id res chain seq x y z
N MET A 1 -50.16 -5.82 30.70
CA MET A 1 -49.02 -5.56 29.79
C MET A 1 -49.45 -4.48 28.80
N LYS A 2 -48.85 -3.27 28.84
CA LYS A 2 -49.18 -2.18 27.90
C LYS A 2 -48.41 -2.40 26.59
N SER A 3 -49.12 -2.63 25.49
CA SER A 3 -48.47 -2.80 24.17
C SER A 3 -47.87 -1.48 23.71
N LEU A 4 -46.59 -1.48 23.34
CA LEU A 4 -45.95 -0.31 22.75
C LEU A 4 -46.68 0.10 21.45
N PRO A 5 -46.95 1.39 21.21
CA PRO A 5 -47.65 1.84 20.02
C PRO A 5 -46.77 1.64 18.77
N LYS A 6 -47.28 0.85 17.82
CA LYS A 6 -46.67 0.49 16.51
C LYS A 6 -46.03 1.66 15.74
N LYS A 7 -46.43 2.90 16.01
CA LYS A 7 -45.88 4.09 15.36
C LYS A 7 -44.44 4.41 15.81
N ILE A 8 -44.08 4.15 17.06
CA ILE A 8 -42.72 4.45 17.59
C ILE A 8 -41.67 3.51 16.97
N PHE A 9 -42.06 2.26 16.67
CA PHE A 9 -41.15 1.25 16.11
C PHE A 9 -40.68 1.60 14.69
N ARG A 10 -41.50 2.29 13.89
CA ARG A 10 -41.14 2.68 12.52
C ARG A 10 -40.12 3.81 12.47
N PHE A 11 -40.17 4.78 13.40
CA PHE A 11 -39.25 5.92 13.43
C PHE A 11 -37.82 5.55 13.85
N ALA A 12 -37.62 4.46 14.60
CA ALA A 12 -36.30 4.01 15.00
C ALA A 12 -35.57 3.18 13.92
N ILE A 13 -36.31 2.52 13.02
CA ILE A 13 -35.74 1.60 12.01
C ILE A 13 -35.15 2.37 10.82
N TYR A 14 -35.82 3.42 10.34
CA TYR A 14 -35.36 4.20 9.18
C TYR A 14 -33.97 4.85 9.36
N PRO A 15 -33.61 5.49 10.49
CA PRO A 15 -32.28 6.08 10.64
C PRO A 15 -31.18 5.02 10.73
N VAL A 16 -31.44 3.85 11.32
CA VAL A 16 -30.46 2.75 11.39
C VAL A 16 -30.17 2.18 9.99
N ILE A 17 -31.20 1.99 9.17
CA ILE A 17 -31.04 1.55 7.78
C ILE A 17 -30.32 2.62 6.95
N GLY A 18 -30.67 3.90 7.11
CA GLY A 18 -30.01 5.01 6.43
C GLY A 18 -28.51 5.11 6.73
N ILE A 19 -28.13 5.06 8.01
CA ILE A 19 -26.72 5.08 8.44
C ILE A 19 -25.97 3.84 7.94
N GLY A 20 -26.60 2.67 7.98
CA GLY A 20 -26.02 1.43 7.45
C GLY A 20 -25.71 1.52 5.95
N LEU A 21 -26.65 2.01 5.14
CA LEU A 21 -26.45 2.18 3.70
C LEU A 21 -25.34 3.18 3.37
N VAL A 22 -25.28 4.31 4.08
CA VAL A 22 -24.19 5.30 3.89
C VAL A 22 -22.83 4.69 4.21
N ARG A 23 -22.71 3.93 5.31
CA ARG A 23 -21.47 3.25 5.70
C ARG A 23 -21.03 2.21 4.65
N VAL A 24 -21.95 1.39 4.15
CA VAL A 24 -21.63 0.38 3.13
C VAL A 24 -21.19 1.03 1.81
N SER A 25 -21.90 2.07 1.36
CA SER A 25 -21.53 2.82 0.15
C SER A 25 -20.16 3.49 0.28
N TRP A 26 -19.83 4.01 1.46
CA TRP A 26 -18.52 4.61 1.73
C TRP A 26 -17.39 3.57 1.66
N ILE A 27 -17.58 2.40 2.30
CA ILE A 27 -16.59 1.30 2.27
C ILE A 27 -16.37 0.79 0.84
N ALA A 28 -17.45 0.65 0.06
CA ALA A 28 -17.34 0.24 -1.34
C ALA A 28 -16.55 1.26 -2.18
N PHE A 29 -16.80 2.56 -1.97
CA PHE A 29 -16.10 3.64 -2.65
C PHE A 29 -14.60 3.69 -2.30
N GLU A 30 -14.24 3.58 -1.02
CA GLU A 30 -12.84 3.51 -0.60
C GLU A 30 -12.15 2.27 -1.19
N SER A 31 -12.82 1.12 -1.17
CA SER A 31 -12.28 -0.12 -1.76
C SER A 31 -12.00 0.02 -3.26
N GLU A 32 -12.86 0.72 -3.99
CA GLU A 32 -12.71 0.92 -5.43
C GLU A 32 -11.62 1.93 -5.77
N GLN A 33 -11.51 3.04 -5.03
CA GLN A 33 -10.39 3.98 -5.19
C GLN A 33 -9.04 3.31 -4.91
N ASN A 34 -9.00 2.46 -3.89
CA ASN A 34 -7.81 1.71 -3.53
C ASN A 34 -7.41 0.72 -4.62
N ARG A 35 -8.35 -0.06 -5.18
CA ARG A 35 -8.01 -1.00 -6.28
C ARG A 35 -7.50 -0.28 -7.53
N ASN A 36 -8.13 0.84 -7.90
CA ASN A 36 -7.71 1.61 -9.07
C ASN A 36 -6.32 2.22 -8.88
N TYR A 37 -5.95 2.58 -7.66
CA TYR A 37 -4.62 3.12 -7.37
C TYR A 37 -3.48 2.13 -7.73
N ALA A 38 -3.60 0.85 -7.36
CA ALA A 38 -2.61 -0.14 -7.77
C ALA A 38 -2.57 -0.35 -9.29
N ALA A 39 -3.72 -0.34 -9.96
CA ALA A 39 -3.79 -0.45 -11.41
C ALA A 39 -3.08 0.73 -12.10
N ASP A 40 -3.23 1.95 -11.58
CA ASP A 40 -2.56 3.14 -12.10
C ASP A 40 -1.03 3.04 -11.92
N VAL A 41 -0.59 2.73 -10.69
CA VAL A 41 0.84 2.62 -10.33
C VAL A 41 1.56 1.55 -11.16
N PHE A 42 0.90 0.42 -11.41
CA PHE A 42 1.49 -0.74 -12.09
C PHE A 42 0.94 -0.96 -13.50
N SER A 43 0.41 0.09 -14.15
CA SER A 43 -0.21 0.02 -15.47
C SER A 43 0.71 -0.52 -16.59
N SER A 44 2.02 -0.46 -16.39
CA SER A 44 3.04 -0.98 -17.33
C SER A 44 3.49 -2.42 -17.06
N MET A 45 2.99 -3.06 -16.00
CA MET A 45 3.43 -4.38 -15.56
C MET A 45 2.39 -5.48 -15.81
N PRO A 46 2.83 -6.75 -15.99
CA PRO A 46 1.93 -7.89 -16.09
C PRO A 46 1.41 -8.31 -14.70
N VAL A 47 0.54 -7.48 -14.12
CA VAL A 47 -0.10 -7.75 -12.82
C VAL A 47 -1.05 -8.95 -12.95
N GLU A 48 -0.91 -9.89 -12.01
CA GLU A 48 -1.79 -11.03 -11.83
C GLU A 48 -2.96 -10.67 -10.92
N ASP A 49 -2.65 -10.06 -9.77
CA ASP A 49 -3.64 -9.68 -8.77
C ASP A 49 -3.16 -8.48 -7.94
N VAL A 50 -4.10 -7.73 -7.38
CA VAL A 50 -3.84 -6.66 -6.41
C VAL A 50 -3.92 -7.27 -5.02
N LEU A 51 -2.78 -7.39 -4.34
CA LEU A 51 -2.71 -7.97 -3.01
C LEU A 51 -3.31 -7.01 -1.98
N GLU A 52 -2.81 -5.77 -1.98
CA GLU A 52 -3.27 -4.69 -1.14
C GLU A 52 -3.03 -3.33 -1.80
N SER A 53 -3.92 -2.39 -1.54
CA SER A 53 -3.71 -1.01 -1.98
C SER A 53 -4.47 -0.05 -1.10
N ARG A 54 -3.87 1.12 -0.89
CA ARG A 54 -4.44 2.25 -0.18
C ARG A 54 -3.96 3.52 -0.86
N LYS A 55 -4.89 4.26 -1.45
CA LYS A 55 -4.60 5.58 -2.00
C LYS A 55 -4.57 6.61 -0.87
N TRP A 56 -3.70 7.60 -1.01
CA TRP A 56 -3.72 8.76 -0.13
C TRP A 56 -5.10 9.45 -0.13
N LEU A 57 -5.58 9.78 1.07
CA LEU A 57 -6.79 10.57 1.27
C LEU A 57 -6.44 11.86 2.05
N PRO A 58 -6.73 13.06 1.50
CA PRO A 58 -6.32 14.35 2.09
C PRO A 58 -6.82 14.68 3.51
N SER A 59 -7.66 13.82 4.11
CA SER A 59 -8.46 14.17 5.28
C SER A 59 -8.29 13.24 6.48
N LEU A 60 -7.34 12.32 6.46
CA LEU A 60 -7.10 11.36 7.55
C LEU A 60 -5.62 11.35 7.94
N ASN A 61 -5.35 11.07 9.21
CA ASN A 61 -4.03 11.03 9.86
C ASN A 61 -2.91 10.53 8.94
N LEU A 62 -1.71 11.12 9.09
CA LEU A 62 -0.45 10.67 8.48
C LEU A 62 -0.40 9.13 8.52
N GLY A 63 -0.45 8.52 7.36
CA GLY A 63 -0.51 7.07 7.22
C GLY A 63 0.28 6.62 6.00
N CYS A 64 0.14 5.35 5.65
CA CYS A 64 0.81 4.82 4.48
C CYS A 64 -0.07 4.88 3.24
N THR A 65 0.52 5.38 2.16
CA THR A 65 -0.01 5.22 0.80
C THR A 65 0.74 4.07 0.17
N TYR A 66 0.04 3.05 -0.31
CA TYR A 66 0.70 1.89 -0.88
C TYR A 66 -0.08 1.20 -1.98
N ALA A 67 0.66 0.52 -2.85
CA ALA A 67 0.12 -0.40 -3.83
C ALA A 67 1.02 -1.62 -3.86
N VAL A 68 0.44 -2.81 -3.70
CA VAL A 68 1.14 -4.09 -3.64
C VAL A 68 0.43 -5.07 -4.57
N VAL A 69 1.18 -5.64 -5.51
CA VAL A 69 0.63 -6.50 -6.56
C VAL A 69 1.40 -7.82 -6.70
N SER A 70 0.70 -8.88 -7.08
CA SER A 70 1.29 -10.13 -7.57
C SER A 70 1.56 -10.02 -9.06
N LEU A 71 2.67 -10.59 -9.52
CA LEU A 71 3.09 -10.58 -10.92
C LEU A 71 2.79 -11.94 -11.58
N LYS A 72 2.35 -11.94 -12.85
CA LYS A 72 2.00 -13.17 -13.59
C LYS A 72 3.17 -14.11 -13.82
N GLU A 73 4.39 -13.59 -13.92
CA GLU A 73 5.60 -14.37 -14.16
C GLU A 73 6.76 -13.76 -13.37
N ALA A 74 7.81 -14.55 -13.11
CA ALA A 74 9.13 -14.06 -12.67
C ALA A 74 9.85 -13.31 -13.81
N SER A 75 9.09 -12.53 -14.57
CA SER A 75 9.54 -11.93 -15.82
C SER A 75 10.66 -10.94 -15.50
N PRO A 76 11.71 -10.86 -16.32
CA PRO A 76 12.60 -9.71 -16.34
C PRO A 76 11.80 -8.54 -16.94
N THR A 77 10.75 -8.10 -16.26
CA THR A 77 10.00 -6.92 -16.65
C THR A 77 10.96 -5.75 -16.47
N PRO A 78 11.15 -4.88 -17.49
CA PRO A 78 11.85 -3.63 -17.27
C PRO A 78 11.24 -2.91 -16.06
N GLU A 79 12.08 -2.21 -15.31
CA GLU A 79 11.63 -1.31 -14.25
C GLU A 79 10.43 -0.51 -14.78
N PRO A 80 9.32 -0.42 -14.02
CA PRO A 80 8.14 0.23 -14.54
C PRO A 80 8.50 1.68 -14.84
N ASN A 81 8.10 2.14 -16.03
CA ASN A 81 8.43 3.48 -16.51
C ASN A 81 8.07 4.53 -15.45
N GLY A 82 9.02 5.40 -15.12
CA GLY A 82 8.83 6.49 -14.13
C GLY A 82 9.43 6.24 -12.75
N TRP A 83 9.82 5.01 -12.39
CA TRP A 83 10.51 4.75 -11.11
C TRP A 83 11.93 5.30 -11.07
N THR A 84 12.56 5.42 -12.24
CA THR A 84 13.94 5.89 -12.42
C THR A 84 14.07 7.41 -12.57
N GLU A 85 12.96 8.14 -12.67
CA GLU A 85 12.98 9.61 -12.90
C GLU A 85 13.56 10.38 -11.70
N TRP A 86 13.64 9.76 -10.52
CA TRP A 86 13.98 10.43 -9.26
C TRP A 86 15.25 9.89 -8.59
N ASN A 87 15.74 8.70 -8.98
CA ASN A 87 16.99 8.12 -8.51
C ASN A 87 17.54 7.14 -9.56
N THR A 88 18.80 7.29 -9.96
CA THR A 88 19.34 6.64 -11.16
C THR A 88 19.87 5.23 -10.93
N THR A 89 20.06 4.80 -9.68
CA THR A 89 20.67 3.49 -9.39
C THR A 89 19.73 2.65 -8.53
N PRO A 90 19.15 1.56 -9.06
CA PRO A 90 18.42 0.59 -8.24
C PRO A 90 19.37 0.00 -7.21
N ILE A 91 18.92 -0.12 -5.96
CA ILE A 91 19.66 -0.91 -4.99
C ILE A 91 19.31 -2.37 -5.23
N ARG A 92 20.33 -3.17 -5.53
CA ARG A 92 20.22 -4.61 -5.76
C ARG A 92 21.01 -5.30 -4.68
N PHE A 93 20.38 -6.27 -4.01
CA PHE A 93 21.10 -7.13 -3.10
C PHE A 93 21.62 -8.33 -3.86
N GLU A 94 22.94 -8.47 -3.90
CA GLU A 94 23.60 -9.62 -4.53
C GLU A 94 23.54 -10.84 -3.60
N ASN A 95 23.42 -10.61 -2.30
CA ASN A 95 23.39 -11.65 -1.28
C ASN A 95 22.58 -11.22 -0.04
N GLN A 96 22.23 -12.22 0.77
CA GLN A 96 21.40 -12.03 1.96
C GLN A 96 22.11 -11.26 3.10
N GLU A 97 23.44 -11.18 3.09
CA GLU A 97 24.20 -10.46 4.12
C GLU A 97 24.06 -8.94 3.96
N GLU A 98 24.02 -8.46 2.72
CA GLU A 98 23.74 -7.05 2.43
C GLU A 98 22.35 -6.64 2.91
N THR A 99 21.34 -7.49 2.80
CA THR A 99 20.01 -7.18 3.34
C THR A 99 20.01 -7.10 4.87
N ARG A 100 20.77 -7.96 5.57
CA ARG A 100 20.89 -7.90 7.03
C ARG A 100 21.46 -6.56 7.50
N SER A 101 22.29 -5.91 6.68
CA SER A 101 22.91 -4.62 7.00
C SER A 101 21.92 -3.43 7.03
N LEU A 102 20.74 -3.57 6.41
CA LEU A 102 19.65 -2.59 6.55
C LEU A 102 19.04 -2.55 7.96
N GLY A 103 19.39 -3.51 8.83
CA GLY A 103 18.77 -3.69 10.13
C GLY A 103 17.36 -4.25 10.03
N GLU A 104 16.86 -4.83 11.13
CA GLU A 104 15.57 -5.54 11.14
C GLU A 104 14.36 -4.63 10.86
N CYS A 105 14.50 -3.30 10.95
CA CYS A 105 13.34 -2.41 10.83
C CYS A 105 13.64 -0.92 10.56
N ARG A 106 14.54 -0.60 9.62
CA ARG A 106 14.84 0.81 9.22
C ARG A 106 14.33 1.18 7.82
N ASN A 107 13.25 0.57 7.38
CA ASN A 107 12.65 0.89 6.08
C ASN A 107 11.18 1.31 6.27
N LEU A 108 10.64 2.00 5.27
CA LEU A 108 9.24 2.43 5.22
C LEU A 108 8.25 1.27 5.38
N VAL A 109 8.67 0.06 5.03
CA VAL A 109 7.85 -1.14 5.10
C VAL A 109 7.47 -1.44 6.56
N CYS A 110 8.39 -1.22 7.50
CA CYS A 110 8.11 -1.37 8.94
C CYS A 110 7.13 -0.34 9.48
N GLU A 111 7.27 0.93 9.08
CA GLU A 111 6.36 2.01 9.51
C GLU A 111 4.91 1.71 9.10
N CYS A 112 4.72 0.95 8.00
CA CYS A 112 3.44 0.59 7.44
C CYS A 112 2.91 -0.79 7.86
N GLU A 113 3.63 -1.55 8.68
CA GLU A 113 3.29 -2.95 9.01
C GLU A 113 1.85 -3.11 9.51
N SER A 114 1.41 -2.21 10.40
CA SER A 114 0.07 -2.27 11.01
C SER A 114 -1.09 -2.03 10.04
N GLU A 115 -0.80 -1.53 8.83
CA GLU A 115 -1.79 -1.23 7.81
C GLU A 115 -1.98 -2.37 6.79
N TRP A 116 -1.18 -3.43 6.87
CA TRP A 116 -1.22 -4.55 5.94
C TRP A 116 -1.73 -5.83 6.58
N LYS A 117 -2.21 -6.74 5.75
CA LYS A 117 -2.39 -8.13 6.13
C LYS A 117 -1.00 -8.74 6.43
N PRO A 118 -0.91 -9.61 7.45
CA PRO A 118 0.35 -10.27 7.81
C PRO A 118 1.01 -11.02 6.65
N GLU A 119 0.22 -11.63 5.76
CA GLU A 119 0.69 -12.36 4.59
C GLU A 119 1.39 -11.45 3.56
N THR A 120 0.84 -10.27 3.30
CA THR A 120 1.40 -9.28 2.38
C THR A 120 2.69 -8.72 2.96
N TYR A 121 2.68 -8.35 4.25
CA TYR A 121 3.87 -7.88 4.94
C TYR A 121 5.00 -8.90 4.89
N GLN A 122 4.75 -10.16 5.24
CA GLN A 122 5.75 -11.22 5.17
C GLN A 122 6.30 -11.43 3.77
N ARG A 123 5.46 -11.33 2.73
CA ARG A 123 5.89 -11.44 1.33
C ARG A 123 6.80 -10.27 0.92
N ILE A 124 6.47 -9.04 1.33
CA ILE A 124 7.33 -7.87 1.08
C ILE A 124 8.65 -7.95 1.84
N THR A 125 8.62 -8.37 3.11
CA THR A 125 9.84 -8.55 3.91
C THR A 125 10.75 -9.63 3.32
N ARG A 126 10.18 -10.73 2.81
CA ARG A 126 10.94 -11.72 2.04
C ARG A 126 11.52 -11.12 0.76
N ALA A 127 10.71 -10.40 -0.03
CA ALA A 127 11.16 -9.74 -1.24
C ALA A 127 12.36 -8.81 -1.02
N LEU A 128 12.38 -8.07 0.10
CA LEU A 128 13.52 -7.20 0.46
C LEU A 128 14.82 -7.96 0.72
N SER A 129 14.75 -9.23 1.14
CA SER A 129 15.90 -10.08 1.47
C SER A 129 16.23 -11.15 0.43
N GLU A 130 15.46 -11.19 -0.65
CA GLU A 130 15.60 -12.19 -1.70
C GLU A 130 16.63 -11.75 -2.74
N PRO A 131 17.65 -12.59 -3.03
CA PRO A 131 18.62 -12.30 -4.09
C PRO A 131 17.94 -12.06 -5.44
N GLY A 132 18.40 -11.04 -6.17
CA GLY A 132 17.83 -10.66 -7.46
C GLY A 132 16.61 -9.74 -7.39
N SER A 133 16.08 -9.47 -6.19
CA SER A 133 15.18 -8.34 -5.96
C SER A 133 15.92 -7.01 -6.09
N PHE A 134 15.18 -5.95 -6.40
CA PHE A 134 15.69 -4.59 -6.40
C PHE A 134 14.69 -3.62 -5.80
N TYR A 135 15.21 -2.49 -5.31
CA TYR A 135 14.38 -1.45 -4.75
C TYR A 135 14.95 -0.06 -5.03
N TYR A 136 14.05 0.91 -5.13
CA TYR A 136 14.38 2.33 -5.18
C TYR A 136 13.93 2.96 -3.89
N PHE A 137 14.83 3.68 -3.22
CA PHE A 137 14.49 4.48 -2.07
C PHE A 137 14.65 5.96 -2.42
N HIS A 138 13.60 6.73 -2.16
CA HIS A 138 13.54 8.16 -2.38
C HIS A 138 13.21 8.82 -1.06
N SER A 139 14.13 9.63 -0.54
CA SER A 139 13.86 10.46 0.64
C SER A 139 13.65 11.91 0.22
N GLY A 140 12.42 12.39 0.37
CA GLY A 140 12.06 13.78 0.15
C GLY A 140 12.67 14.66 1.23
N SER A 141 13.89 15.15 1.02
CA SER A 141 14.49 16.22 1.83
C SER A 141 13.86 17.56 1.45
N THR A 142 12.62 17.84 1.87
CA THR A 142 12.06 19.18 1.69
C THR A 142 12.75 20.15 2.68
N PRO A 143 13.23 21.33 2.26
CA PRO A 143 13.87 22.32 3.13
C PRO A 143 12.92 22.77 4.28
N PRO A 144 13.44 23.48 5.31
CA PRO A 144 13.03 23.34 6.72
C PRO A 144 11.64 23.86 7.13
N HIS A 145 10.76 24.20 6.18
CA HIS A 145 9.48 24.83 6.49
C HIS A 145 8.29 23.87 6.57
N ASP A 146 8.34 22.67 5.98
CA ASP A 146 7.26 21.68 6.07
C ASP A 146 7.80 20.34 6.58
N ARG A 147 7.44 19.99 7.83
CA ARG A 147 7.95 18.85 8.62
C ARG A 147 7.45 17.47 8.18
N ILE A 148 7.08 17.31 6.91
CA ILE A 148 6.50 16.07 6.41
C ILE A 148 7.59 15.34 5.63
N HIS A 149 8.25 14.38 6.30
CA HIS A 149 9.19 13.46 5.65
C HIS A 149 8.39 12.54 4.74
N GLN A 150 8.49 12.79 3.43
CA GLN A 150 7.88 11.94 2.41
C GLN A 150 8.94 11.03 1.83
N ASP A 151 8.99 9.83 2.37
CA ASP A 151 9.88 8.79 1.89
C ASP A 151 9.04 7.80 1.04
N ILE A 152 9.59 7.40 -0.10
CA ILE A 152 8.98 6.44 -1.02
C ILE A 152 9.96 5.29 -1.26
N ILE A 153 9.47 4.05 -1.11
CA ILE A 153 10.18 2.85 -1.55
C ILE A 153 9.39 2.16 -2.65
N HIS A 154 10.10 1.82 -3.72
CA HIS A 154 9.61 0.91 -4.74
C HIS A 154 10.34 -0.41 -4.61
N ILE A 155 9.61 -1.53 -4.62
CA ILE A 155 10.12 -2.87 -4.40
C ILE A 155 9.71 -3.73 -5.58
N TYR A 156 10.66 -4.52 -6.08
CA TYR A 156 10.39 -5.52 -7.11
C TYR A 156 11.16 -6.79 -6.81
N SER A 157 10.45 -7.92 -6.77
CA SER A 157 11.05 -9.25 -6.61
C SER A 157 10.46 -10.21 -7.64
N PRO A 158 11.24 -10.63 -8.65
CA PRO A 158 10.84 -11.67 -9.58
C PRO A 158 10.55 -12.99 -8.88
N THR A 159 11.42 -13.38 -7.94
CA THR A 159 11.34 -14.66 -7.23
C THR A 159 10.10 -14.74 -6.35
N GLU A 160 9.81 -13.68 -5.59
CA GLU A 160 8.58 -13.59 -4.79
C GLU A 160 7.36 -13.16 -5.62
N ARG A 161 7.52 -12.93 -6.92
CA ARG A 161 6.49 -12.46 -7.87
C ARG A 161 5.69 -11.28 -7.32
N VAL A 162 6.36 -10.30 -6.74
CA VAL A 162 5.72 -9.16 -6.07
C VAL A 162 6.35 -7.85 -6.52
N ALA A 163 5.51 -6.83 -6.70
CA ALA A 163 5.94 -5.45 -6.81
C ALA A 163 5.16 -4.58 -5.81
N ALA A 164 5.83 -3.59 -5.24
CA ALA A 164 5.21 -2.66 -4.31
C ALA A 164 5.72 -1.22 -4.50
N GLN A 165 4.84 -0.27 -4.26
CA GLN A 165 5.17 1.13 -4.00
C GLN A 165 4.62 1.45 -2.62
N VAL A 166 5.46 1.98 -1.73
CA VAL A 166 5.07 2.36 -0.37
C VAL A 166 5.59 3.76 -0.11
N ARG A 167 4.71 4.63 0.37
CA ARG A 167 5.01 6.00 0.76
C ARG A 167 4.50 6.22 2.17
N TYR A 168 5.35 6.85 2.99
CA TYR A 168 5.02 7.23 4.36
C TYR A 168 4.99 8.75 4.51
N GLY A 169 4.25 9.23 5.50
CA GLY A 169 4.17 10.66 5.80
C GLY A 169 3.22 11.40 4.86
N ASP A 170 2.17 10.73 4.42
CA ASP A 170 1.18 11.27 3.49
C ASP A 170 -0.07 11.72 4.24
#